data_AF-A0A3B9RT64-F1
#
_entry.id   AF-A0A3B9RT64-F1
#
_cell.length_a   1.000
_cell.length_b   1.000
_cell.length_c   1.000
_cell.angle_alpha   90.00
_cell.angle_beta   90.00
_cell.angle_gamma   90.00
#
_symmetry.space_group_name_H-M   'P 1'
#
loop_
_entity.id
_entity.type
_entity.pdbx_description
1 polymer ?
#
loop_
_entity_poly.entity_id
_entity_poly.type
_entity_poly.pdbx_seq_one_letter_code
_entity_poly.pdbx_strand_id
1 'polypeptide(L)'
;MKYVSVAQMARTWAMSERGVRKYCAQGKIEGAFMQGKTWHVPEGAVRPDRKLKRFTQASQLLSVLKEEKQGRQQGGIYHKVQVDLTFNSNHLEGSKLTLEQTRYIYETNTIGPQDIAINVDDIIETTNHFRCIDLMIDRANFTLSEAFIKQLHALLKNGTSDSRKDWFAVGEYKKLPNERYQYPRASPGRRRRCLLFRPKGLFISPCFPLPRSVMESW
;
A
#
# COMPACT_ATOMS: atom_id res chain seq x y z
N MET A 1 50.30 -0.99 -25.28
CA MET A 1 48.84 -1.12 -25.04
C MET A 1 48.09 -0.56 -26.23
N LYS A 2 47.10 -1.28 -26.76
CA LYS A 2 46.24 -0.79 -27.86
C LYS A 2 45.06 -0.01 -27.29
N TYR A 3 44.71 1.10 -27.94
CA TYR A 3 43.60 1.96 -27.56
C TYR A 3 42.55 1.99 -28.67
N VAL A 4 41.29 1.99 -28.27
CA VAL A 4 40.14 2.12 -29.15
C VAL A 4 39.42 3.44 -28.89
N SER A 5 38.72 3.92 -29.91
CA SER A 5 37.87 5.10 -29.78
C SER A 5 36.63 4.81 -28.94
N VAL A 6 36.03 5.87 -28.39
CA VAL A 6 34.72 5.81 -27.70
C VAL A 6 33.66 5.13 -28.57
N ALA A 7 33.61 5.43 -29.87
CA ALA A 7 32.63 4.88 -30.80
C ALA A 7 32.80 3.37 -31.03
N GLN A 8 34.03 2.87 -31.00
CA GLN A 8 34.32 1.43 -31.05
C GLN A 8 33.94 0.77 -29.73
N MET A 9 34.33 1.37 -28.60
CA MET A 9 34.00 0.82 -27.28
C MET A 9 32.48 0.81 -27.00
N ALA A 10 31.76 1.82 -27.48
CA ALA A 10 30.31 1.91 -27.44
C ALA A 10 29.65 0.72 -28.15
N ARG A 11 30.20 0.30 -29.31
CA ARG A 11 29.75 -0.89 -30.03
C ARG A 11 30.06 -2.17 -29.27
N THR A 12 31.29 -2.31 -28.76
CA THR A 12 31.70 -3.49 -27.98
C THR A 12 30.85 -3.69 -26.72
N TRP A 13 30.51 -2.61 -26.01
CA TRP A 13 29.70 -2.67 -24.79
C TRP A 13 28.18 -2.54 -25.02
N ALA A 14 27.74 -2.47 -26.28
CA ALA A 14 26.36 -2.24 -26.69
C ALA A 14 25.69 -1.08 -25.91
N MET A 15 26.35 0.08 -25.89
CA MET A 15 25.87 1.26 -25.14
C MET A 15 26.10 2.57 -25.91
N SER A 16 25.49 3.67 -25.45
CA SER A 16 25.67 4.97 -26.10
C SER A 16 27.07 5.55 -25.87
N GLU A 17 27.59 6.28 -26.86
CA GLU A 17 28.89 6.98 -26.74
C GLU A 17 28.91 7.93 -25.54
N ARG A 18 27.79 8.60 -25.27
CA ARG A 18 27.62 9.47 -24.09
C ARG A 18 27.83 8.70 -22.78
N GLY A 19 27.37 7.45 -22.71
CA GLY A 19 27.59 6.58 -21.56
C GLY A 19 29.06 6.21 -21.36
N VAL A 20 29.76 5.87 -22.45
CA VAL A 20 31.20 5.57 -22.41
C VAL A 20 32.01 6.80 -22.00
N ARG A 21 31.74 7.98 -22.59
CA ARG A 21 32.39 9.25 -22.20
C ARG A 21 32.15 9.59 -20.73
N LYS A 22 30.94 9.33 -20.22
CA LYS A 22 30.61 9.52 -18.81
C LYS A 22 31.47 8.63 -17.91
N TYR A 23 31.73 7.37 -18.28
CA TYR A 23 32.62 6.51 -17.51
C TYR A 23 34.09 6.93 -17.57
N CYS A 24 34.56 7.39 -18.72
CA CYS A 24 35.91 7.95 -18.87
C CYS A 24 36.08 9.20 -17.98
N ALA A 25 35.13 10.14 -18.04
CA ALA A 25 35.14 11.36 -17.23
C ALA A 25 34.99 11.09 -15.72
N GLN A 26 34.32 10.00 -15.35
CA GLN A 26 34.21 9.56 -13.95
C GLN A 26 35.42 8.78 -13.44
N GLY A 27 36.46 8.58 -14.26
CA GLY A 27 37.65 7.81 -13.90
C GLY A 27 37.39 6.33 -13.64
N LYS A 28 36.29 5.76 -14.17
CA LYS A 28 35.90 4.35 -13.94
C LYS A 28 36.62 3.36 -14.84
N ILE A 29 37.39 3.84 -15.81
CA ILE A 29 38.13 3.01 -16.75
C ILE A 29 39.61 3.34 -16.54
N GLU A 30 40.35 2.41 -15.95
CA GLU A 30 41.78 2.56 -15.73
C GLU A 30 42.51 2.66 -17.08
N GLY A 31 43.42 3.62 -17.20
CA GLY A 31 44.19 3.85 -18.43
C GLY A 31 43.44 4.59 -19.54
N ALA A 32 42.19 5.03 -19.31
CA ALA A 32 41.52 5.95 -20.23
C ALA A 32 42.11 7.36 -20.09
N PHE A 33 42.47 7.99 -21.22
CA PHE A 33 42.99 9.36 -21.23
C PHE A 33 42.37 10.17 -22.37
N MET A 34 42.44 11.49 -22.25
CA MET A 34 41.95 12.42 -23.26
C MET A 34 43.14 12.99 -24.05
N GLN A 35 43.06 12.95 -25.38
CA GLN A 35 44.01 13.62 -26.26
C GLN A 35 43.23 14.60 -27.14
N GLY A 36 43.48 15.90 -26.95
CA GLY A 36 42.70 16.96 -27.59
C GLY A 36 41.24 16.94 -27.14
N LYS A 37 40.32 16.53 -28.04
CA LYS A 37 38.87 16.42 -27.78
C LYS A 37 38.35 14.99 -27.76
N THR A 38 39.23 14.00 -27.90
CA THR A 38 38.86 12.59 -28.07
C THR A 38 39.35 11.77 -26.88
N TRP A 39 38.48 10.91 -26.38
CA TRP A 39 38.83 9.93 -25.35
C TRP A 39 39.39 8.66 -25.99
N HIS A 40 40.52 8.19 -25.46
CA HIS A 40 41.14 6.93 -25.80
C HIS A 40 40.89 5.93 -24.67
N VAL A 41 40.32 4.78 -25.01
CA VAL A 41 39.96 3.74 -24.05
C VAL A 41 40.80 2.50 -24.33
N PRO A 42 41.43 1.86 -23.33
CA PRO A 42 42.17 0.61 -23.54
C PRO A 42 41.26 -0.47 -24.14
N GLU A 43 41.78 -1.23 -25.12
CA GLU A 43 41.01 -2.28 -25.82
C GLU A 43 40.46 -3.36 -24.86
N GLY A 44 41.22 -3.70 -23.82
CA GLY A 44 40.85 -4.68 -22.80
C GLY A 44 40.02 -4.13 -21.63
N ALA A 45 39.50 -2.91 -21.71
CA ALA A 45 38.72 -2.35 -20.62
C ALA A 45 37.43 -3.16 -20.40
N VAL A 46 37.20 -3.58 -19.16
CA VAL A 46 35.95 -4.22 -18.75
C VAL A 46 34.91 -3.13 -18.47
N ARG A 47 33.67 -3.34 -18.93
CA ARG A 47 32.56 -2.43 -18.65
C ARG A 47 32.41 -2.24 -17.14
N PRO A 48 32.49 -1.00 -16.61
CA PRO A 48 32.34 -0.76 -15.19
C PRO A 48 30.99 -1.26 -14.69
N ASP A 49 31.04 -2.07 -13.63
CA ASP A 49 29.82 -2.66 -13.08
C ASP A 49 28.97 -1.55 -12.44
N ARG A 50 27.71 -1.46 -12.86
CA ARG A 50 26.80 -0.47 -12.27
C ARG A 50 26.38 -1.06 -10.94
N LYS A 51 27.06 -0.69 -9.85
CA LYS A 51 26.52 -0.87 -8.49
C LYS A 51 25.13 -0.21 -8.48
N LEU A 52 24.08 -1.01 -8.66
CA LEU A 52 22.75 -0.58 -8.24
C LEU A 52 22.91 -0.30 -6.75
N LYS A 53 22.67 0.95 -6.33
CA LYS A 53 22.43 1.21 -4.92
C LYS A 53 21.35 0.20 -4.51
N ARG A 54 21.68 -0.75 -3.64
CA ARG A 54 20.66 -1.57 -3.00
C ARG A 54 19.94 -0.64 -2.04
N PHE A 55 18.91 0.02 -2.56
CA PHE A 55 17.91 0.70 -1.76
C PHE A 55 17.32 -0.39 -0.85
N THR A 56 17.54 -0.32 0.46
CA THR A 56 16.64 -1.01 1.41
C THR A 56 15.30 -0.29 1.31
N GLN A 57 14.51 -0.62 0.29
CA GLN A 57 13.39 0.19 -0.20
C GLN A 57 12.34 0.51 0.88
N ALA A 58 12.15 -0.38 1.86
CA ALA A 58 11.14 -0.20 2.91
C ALA A 58 11.47 0.94 3.89
N SER A 59 12.73 1.15 4.29
CA SER A 59 13.10 2.25 5.18
C SER A 59 13.02 3.61 4.47
N GLN A 60 13.24 3.62 3.15
CA GLN A 60 13.18 4.82 2.32
C GLN A 60 11.75 5.20 1.95
N LEU A 61 10.85 4.23 1.74
CA LEU A 61 9.45 4.54 1.46
C LEU A 61 8.78 5.17 2.68
N LEU A 62 8.98 4.60 3.88
CA LEU A 62 8.39 5.16 5.09
C LEU A 62 8.91 6.58 5.38
N SER A 63 10.21 6.85 5.17
CA SER A 63 10.75 8.20 5.34
C SER A 63 10.16 9.17 4.33
N VAL A 64 10.07 8.79 3.04
CA VAL A 64 9.46 9.61 1.98
C VAL A 64 7.99 9.89 2.29
N LEU A 65 7.21 8.88 2.71
CA LEU A 65 5.81 9.07 3.09
C LEU A 65 5.65 10.05 4.26
N LYS A 66 6.54 9.99 5.26
CA LYS A 66 6.52 10.92 6.40
C LYS A 66 6.92 12.34 5.99
N GLU A 67 7.95 12.48 5.17
CA GLU A 67 8.41 13.76 4.64
C GLU A 67 7.35 14.42 3.75
N GLU A 68 6.74 13.68 2.83
CA GLU A 68 5.69 14.19 1.94
C GLU A 68 4.40 14.52 2.72
N LYS A 69 4.04 13.73 3.74
CA LYS A 69 2.93 14.02 4.66
C LYS A 69 3.14 15.34 5.39
N GLN A 70 4.34 15.57 5.94
CA GLN A 70 4.68 16.82 6.64
C GLN A 70 4.69 18.01 5.68
N GLY A 71 5.23 17.83 4.47
CA GLY A 71 5.32 18.88 3.46
C GLY A 71 4.03 19.13 2.67
N ARG A 72 2.97 18.33 2.87
CA ARG A 72 1.71 18.38 2.10
C ARG A 72 1.93 18.48 0.59
N GLN A 73 2.91 17.74 0.07
CA GLN A 73 3.28 17.79 -1.34
C GLN A 73 2.17 17.20 -2.21
N GLN A 74 1.71 17.96 -3.20
CA GLN A 74 0.74 17.49 -4.19
C GLN A 74 1.45 16.64 -5.27
N GLY A 75 0.85 15.51 -5.64
CA GLY A 75 1.39 14.62 -6.67
C GLY A 75 2.53 13.69 -6.23
N GLY A 76 2.91 13.70 -4.95
CA GLY A 76 3.85 12.74 -4.36
C GLY A 76 3.27 11.34 -4.18
N ILE A 77 4.11 10.38 -3.76
CA ILE A 77 3.66 9.01 -3.49
C ILE A 77 2.66 8.95 -2.33
N TYR A 78 2.83 9.79 -1.30
CA TYR A 78 1.89 9.92 -0.19
C TYR A 78 0.50 10.34 -0.67
N HIS A 79 0.45 11.36 -1.53
CA HIS A 79 -0.81 11.84 -2.13
C HIS A 79 -1.47 10.73 -2.95
N LYS A 80 -0.70 10.04 -3.81
CA LYS A 80 -1.22 8.94 -4.63
C LYS A 80 -1.74 7.78 -3.79
N VAL A 81 -1.01 7.40 -2.73
CA VAL A 81 -1.41 6.35 -1.79
C VAL A 81 -2.72 6.72 -1.08
N GLN A 82 -2.86 7.96 -0.62
CA GLN A 82 -4.07 8.44 0.04
C GLN A 82 -5.30 8.32 -0.87
N VAL A 83 -5.22 8.83 -2.10
CA VAL A 83 -6.35 8.82 -3.04
C VAL A 83 -6.64 7.40 -3.55
N ASP A 84 -5.62 6.70 -4.05
CA ASP A 84 -5.82 5.40 -4.71
C ASP A 84 -6.28 4.33 -3.71
N LEU A 85 -5.68 4.24 -2.52
CA LEU A 85 -6.11 3.23 -1.54
C LEU A 85 -7.53 3.48 -1.05
N THR A 86 -7.85 4.75 -0.78
CA THR A 86 -9.18 5.13 -0.28
C THR A 86 -10.26 4.86 -1.32
N PHE A 87 -10.03 5.27 -2.57
CA PHE A 87 -10.97 5.00 -3.65
C PHE A 87 -11.20 3.50 -3.84
N ASN A 88 -10.12 2.71 -3.95
CA ASN A 88 -10.26 1.27 -4.20
C ASN A 88 -10.93 0.54 -3.03
N SER A 89 -10.60 0.87 -1.78
CA SER A 89 -11.22 0.25 -0.61
C SER A 89 -12.71 0.57 -0.53
N ASN A 90 -13.07 1.86 -0.64
CA ASN A 90 -14.45 2.30 -0.51
C ASN A 90 -15.32 1.79 -1.67
N HIS A 91 -14.77 1.72 -2.89
CA HIS A 91 -15.49 1.21 -4.04
C HIS A 91 -15.76 -0.31 -3.93
N LEU A 92 -14.85 -1.08 -3.34
CA LEU A 92 -15.08 -2.50 -3.02
C LEU A 92 -16.17 -2.70 -1.94
N GLU A 93 -16.32 -1.74 -1.03
CA GLU A 93 -17.39 -1.72 -0.02
C GLU A 93 -18.74 -1.26 -0.60
N GLY A 94 -18.74 -0.65 -1.79
CA GLY A 94 -19.94 -0.24 -2.52
C GLY A 94 -20.13 1.27 -2.62
N SER A 95 -19.13 2.08 -2.27
CA SER A 95 -19.20 3.53 -2.45
C SER A 95 -19.33 3.91 -3.92
N LYS A 96 -20.17 4.91 -4.19
CA LYS A 96 -20.40 5.44 -5.54
C LYS A 96 -19.48 6.60 -5.91
N LEU A 97 -18.57 6.98 -5.01
CA LEU A 97 -17.63 8.06 -5.26
C LEU A 97 -16.66 7.68 -6.38
N THR A 98 -16.43 8.60 -7.31
CA THR A 98 -15.43 8.47 -8.37
C THR A 98 -14.02 8.76 -7.82
N LEU A 99 -13.00 8.38 -8.58
CA LEU A 99 -11.62 8.66 -8.23
C LEU A 99 -11.35 10.17 -8.12
N GLU A 100 -11.90 10.96 -9.06
CA GLU A 100 -11.78 12.43 -9.01
C GLU A 100 -12.51 13.03 -7.81
N GLN A 101 -13.71 12.54 -7.47
CA GLN A 101 -14.40 13.00 -6.27
C GLN A 101 -13.61 12.69 -5.00
N THR A 102 -13.07 11.47 -4.89
CA THR A 102 -12.21 11.09 -3.76
C THR A 102 -11.00 12.02 -3.66
N ARG A 103 -10.41 12.38 -4.81
CA ARG A 103 -9.32 13.35 -4.89
C ARG A 103 -9.73 14.75 -4.44
N TYR A 104 -10.87 15.27 -4.89
CA TYR A 104 -11.38 16.59 -4.46
C TYR A 104 -11.71 16.62 -2.97
N ILE A 105 -12.28 15.54 -2.41
CA ILE A 105 -12.51 15.43 -0.97
C ILE A 105 -11.18 15.50 -0.22
N TYR A 106 -10.13 14.84 -0.73
CA TYR A 106 -8.81 14.88 -0.11
C TYR A 106 -8.13 16.26 -0.20
N GLU A 107 -8.13 16.88 -1.38
CA GLU A 107 -7.38 18.12 -1.65
C GLU A 107 -8.10 19.36 -1.11
N THR A 108 -9.42 19.45 -1.31
CA THR A 108 -10.19 20.68 -1.07
C THR A 108 -11.35 20.49 -0.08
N ASN A 109 -11.61 19.27 0.40
CA ASN A 109 -12.82 18.93 1.17
C ASN A 109 -14.10 19.38 0.46
N THR A 110 -14.09 19.40 -0.87
CA THR A 110 -15.24 19.78 -1.68
C THR A 110 -15.72 18.59 -2.51
N ILE A 111 -16.98 18.68 -2.91
CA ILE A 111 -17.61 17.75 -3.82
C ILE A 111 -17.97 18.56 -5.05
N GLY A 112 -17.48 18.16 -6.22
CA GLY A 112 -17.82 18.82 -7.47
C GLY A 112 -19.33 18.78 -7.73
N PRO A 113 -19.90 19.74 -8.47
CA PRO A 113 -21.31 19.71 -8.83
C PRO A 113 -21.67 18.40 -9.58
N GLN A 114 -22.77 17.76 -9.20
CA GLN A 114 -23.32 16.57 -9.87
C GLN A 114 -24.84 16.57 -9.90
N ASP A 115 -25.38 15.87 -10.90
CA ASP A 115 -26.81 15.55 -11.05
C ASP A 115 -27.25 14.35 -10.18
N ILE A 116 -26.30 13.66 -9.52
CA ILE A 116 -26.56 12.44 -8.74
C ILE A 116 -26.37 12.72 -7.26
N ALA A 117 -27.34 12.29 -6.44
CA ALA A 117 -27.24 12.37 -4.99
C ALA A 117 -26.08 11.52 -4.44
N ILE A 118 -25.20 12.12 -3.65
CA ILE A 118 -24.12 11.45 -2.93
C ILE A 118 -24.58 11.09 -1.51
N ASN A 119 -24.22 9.88 -1.06
CA ASN A 119 -24.45 9.48 0.31
C ASN A 119 -23.48 10.20 1.25
N VAL A 120 -24.02 10.81 2.32
CA VAL A 120 -23.23 11.47 3.36
C VAL A 120 -22.28 10.49 4.05
N ASP A 121 -22.69 9.23 4.24
CA ASP A 121 -21.84 8.22 4.85
C ASP A 121 -20.59 7.94 4.01
N ASP A 122 -20.71 7.85 2.69
CA ASP A 122 -19.56 7.62 1.79
C ASP A 122 -18.50 8.72 1.93
N ILE A 123 -18.94 9.97 2.12
CA ILE A 123 -18.05 11.12 2.31
C ILE A 123 -17.34 11.01 3.66
N ILE A 124 -18.09 10.73 4.73
CA ILE A 124 -17.55 10.58 6.09
C ILE A 124 -16.56 9.42 6.14
N GLU A 125 -16.90 8.28 5.58
CA GLU A 125 -16.02 7.10 5.51
C GLU A 125 -14.76 7.39 4.71
N THR A 126 -14.87 8.13 3.60
CA THR A 126 -13.72 8.60 2.82
C THR A 126 -12.79 9.49 3.65
N THR A 127 -13.32 10.50 4.34
CA THR A 127 -12.53 11.36 5.22
C THR A 127 -11.87 10.58 6.37
N ASN A 128 -12.60 9.63 6.96
CA ASN A 128 -12.07 8.78 8.02
C ASN A 128 -10.98 7.84 7.52
N HIS A 129 -11.10 7.32 6.31
CA HIS A 129 -10.12 6.44 5.69
C HIS A 129 -8.77 7.16 5.48
N PHE A 130 -8.78 8.43 5.04
CA PHE A 130 -7.55 9.23 4.95
C PHE A 130 -6.82 9.34 6.30
N ARG A 131 -7.58 9.53 7.39
CA ARG A 131 -7.04 9.56 8.75
C ARG A 131 -6.51 8.20 9.20
N CYS A 132 -7.13 7.11 8.76
CA CYS A 132 -6.64 5.76 9.03
C CYS A 132 -5.27 5.52 8.38
N ILE A 133 -5.12 5.93 7.12
CA ILE A 133 -3.83 5.85 6.41
C ILE A 133 -2.76 6.68 7.14
N ASP A 134 -3.11 7.88 7.60
CA ASP A 134 -2.20 8.72 8.39
C ASP A 134 -1.72 8.03 9.65
N LEU A 135 -2.64 7.43 10.40
CA LEU A 135 -2.35 6.72 11.63
C LEU A 135 -1.47 5.48 11.36
N MET A 136 -1.71 4.79 10.25
CA MET A 136 -0.89 3.64 9.83
C MET A 136 0.54 4.06 9.47
N ILE A 137 0.73 5.19 8.78
CA ILE A 137 2.06 5.72 8.46
C ILE A 137 2.80 6.16 9.72
N ASP A 138 2.11 6.82 10.66
CA ASP A 138 2.71 7.29 11.91
C ASP A 138 3.18 6.13 12.78
N ARG A 139 2.36 5.07 12.86
CA ARG A 139 2.61 3.88 13.68
C ARG A 139 3.14 2.68 12.90
N ALA A 140 3.75 2.88 11.73
CA ALA A 140 4.20 1.79 10.87
C ALA A 140 5.19 0.81 11.54
N ASN A 141 6.00 1.28 12.49
CA ASN A 141 6.96 0.47 13.25
C ASN A 141 6.38 -0.10 14.56
N PHE A 142 5.12 0.18 14.86
CA PHE A 142 4.47 -0.29 16.07
C PHE A 142 3.99 -1.73 15.89
N THR A 143 4.13 -2.57 16.92
CA THR A 143 3.64 -3.95 16.87
C THR A 143 2.11 -3.97 16.84
N LEU A 144 1.53 -4.74 15.91
CA LEU A 144 0.08 -4.87 15.80
C LEU A 144 -0.51 -5.41 17.11
N SER A 145 -1.48 -4.69 17.67
CA SER A 145 -2.16 -5.05 18.91
C SER A 145 -3.67 -4.95 18.74
N GLU A 146 -4.41 -5.67 19.59
CA GLU A 146 -5.88 -5.58 19.62
C GLU A 146 -6.34 -4.13 19.81
N ALA A 147 -5.69 -3.38 20.71
CA ALA A 147 -5.98 -1.98 20.95
C ALA A 147 -5.77 -1.13 19.69
N PHE A 148 -4.71 -1.41 18.91
CA PHE A 148 -4.46 -0.67 17.67
C PHE A 148 -5.50 -0.96 16.59
N ILE A 149 -5.92 -2.22 16.44
CA ILE A 149 -6.98 -2.61 15.50
C ILE A 149 -8.31 -1.94 15.89
N LYS A 150 -8.64 -1.95 17.18
CA LYS A 150 -9.83 -1.27 17.72
C LYS A 150 -9.79 0.24 17.49
N GLN A 151 -8.62 0.86 17.65
CA GLN A 151 -8.44 2.28 17.36
C GLN A 151 -8.67 2.60 15.87
N LEU A 152 -8.16 1.78 14.95
CA LEU A 152 -8.42 1.94 13.52
C LEU A 152 -9.91 1.79 13.20
N HIS A 153 -10.58 0.80 13.78
CA HIS A 153 -12.03 0.63 13.61
C HIS A 153 -12.82 1.82 14.17
N ALA A 154 -12.42 2.34 15.34
CA ALA A 154 -13.05 3.50 15.94
C ALA A 154 -12.93 4.72 15.02
N LEU A 155 -11.74 4.95 14.47
CA LEU A 155 -11.46 6.07 13.57
C LEU A 155 -12.25 5.95 12.27
N LEU A 156 -12.28 4.76 11.67
CA LEU A 156 -12.98 4.51 10.41
C LEU A 156 -14.50 4.74 10.52
N LYS A 157 -15.11 4.23 11.59
CA LYS A 157 -16.57 4.27 11.78
C LYS A 157 -17.05 5.47 12.61
N ASN A 158 -16.19 6.43 12.90
CA ASN A 158 -16.56 7.61 13.66
C ASN A 158 -17.51 8.50 12.84
N GLY A 159 -18.67 8.85 13.39
CA GLY A 159 -19.61 9.78 12.75
C GLY A 159 -20.42 9.21 11.59
N THR A 160 -20.27 7.92 11.24
CA THR A 160 -21.10 7.26 10.22
C THR A 160 -22.50 6.97 10.76
N SER A 161 -23.46 6.68 9.89
CA SER A 161 -24.81 6.26 10.30
C SER A 161 -24.82 5.01 11.16
N ASP A 162 -23.88 4.09 10.98
CA ASP A 162 -23.74 2.92 11.82
C ASP A 162 -23.40 3.28 13.26
N SER A 163 -22.58 4.31 13.49
CA SER A 163 -22.22 4.75 14.85
C SER A 163 -23.41 5.19 15.70
N ARG A 164 -24.52 5.57 15.05
CA ARG A 164 -25.76 5.99 15.73
C ARG A 164 -26.64 4.82 16.18
N LYS A 165 -26.32 3.58 15.79
CA LYS A 165 -27.10 2.39 16.15
C LYS A 165 -26.63 1.85 17.49
N ASP A 166 -27.55 1.66 18.45
CA ASP A 166 -27.21 1.19 19.82
C ASP A 166 -26.43 -0.14 19.87
N TRP A 167 -26.70 -1.00 18.88
CA TRP A 167 -26.07 -2.31 18.75
C TRP A 167 -24.70 -2.28 18.05
N PHE A 168 -24.33 -1.15 17.41
CA PHE A 168 -23.06 -1.00 16.72
C PHE A 168 -21.99 -0.46 17.68
N ALA A 169 -20.95 -1.25 17.92
CA ALA A 169 -19.90 -0.92 18.87
C ALA A 169 -18.69 -0.32 18.15
N VAL A 170 -18.66 1.01 18.00
CA VAL A 170 -17.53 1.72 17.40
C VAL A 170 -16.27 1.47 18.21
N GLY A 171 -15.20 1.05 17.55
CA GLY A 171 -13.94 0.69 18.20
C GLY A 171 -13.96 -0.60 19.01
N GLU A 172 -15.06 -1.35 19.02
CA GLU A 172 -15.18 -2.58 19.81
C GLU A 172 -15.60 -3.76 18.95
N TYR A 173 -15.54 -4.95 19.53
CA TYR A 173 -16.07 -6.12 18.85
C TYR A 173 -17.59 -6.05 18.73
N LYS A 174 -18.11 -6.67 17.66
CA LYS A 174 -19.56 -6.79 17.42
C LYS A 174 -20.29 -7.34 18.64
N LYS A 175 -21.44 -6.73 18.96
CA LYS A 175 -22.37 -7.17 20.02
C LYS A 175 -23.35 -8.24 19.55
N LEU A 176 -23.56 -8.34 18.23
CA LEU A 176 -24.47 -9.30 17.60
C LEU A 176 -23.69 -10.23 16.65
N PRO A 177 -24.13 -11.50 16.49
CA PRO A 177 -23.64 -12.35 15.42
C PRO A 177 -23.87 -11.69 14.05
N ASN A 178 -22.98 -11.97 13.10
CA ASN A 178 -23.13 -11.50 11.73
C ASN A 178 -22.84 -12.66 10.78
N GLU A 179 -23.35 -12.53 9.57
CA GLU A 179 -23.23 -13.54 8.53
C GLU A 179 -22.65 -12.87 7.28
N ARG A 180 -21.89 -13.65 6.49
CA ARG A 180 -21.46 -13.21 5.17
C ARG A 180 -21.62 -14.38 4.22
N TYR A 181 -22.33 -14.18 3.12
CA TYR A 181 -22.63 -15.24 2.15
C TYR A 181 -23.19 -16.51 2.81
N GLN A 182 -24.14 -16.34 3.74
CA GLN A 182 -24.81 -17.45 4.46
C GLN A 182 -23.89 -18.26 5.41
N TYR A 183 -22.65 -17.82 5.64
CA TYR A 183 -21.78 -18.43 6.65
C TYR A 183 -21.83 -17.65 7.97
N PRO A 184 -22.19 -18.30 9.09
CA PRO A 184 -22.18 -17.67 10.40
C PRO A 184 -20.74 -17.38 10.87
N ARG A 185 -20.51 -16.16 11.37
CA ARG A 185 -19.22 -15.75 11.95
C ARG A 185 -19.22 -15.97 13.46
N ALA A 186 -18.03 -16.04 14.05
CA ALA A 186 -17.85 -16.22 15.51
C ALA A 186 -18.76 -15.29 16.33
N SER A 187 -19.49 -15.84 17.28
CA SER A 187 -20.43 -15.08 18.12
C SER A 187 -19.69 -14.06 19.02
N PRO A 188 -20.34 -12.94 19.38
CA PRO A 188 -19.83 -11.98 20.37
C PRO A 188 -19.30 -12.68 21.63
N GLY A 189 -18.15 -12.22 22.15
CA GLY A 189 -17.55 -12.76 23.38
C GLY A 189 -16.78 -14.08 23.24
N ARG A 190 -16.84 -14.80 22.10
CA ARG A 190 -16.03 -16.02 21.89
C ARG A 190 -14.62 -15.66 21.40
N ARG A 191 -13.69 -15.39 22.33
CA ARG A 191 -12.24 -15.22 22.07
C ARG A 191 -11.49 -16.50 21.70
N ARG A 192 -12.17 -17.64 21.48
CA ARG A 192 -11.48 -18.91 21.23
C ARG A 192 -11.06 -19.03 19.78
N ARG A 193 -9.73 -18.97 19.58
CA ARG A 193 -8.92 -19.52 18.47
C ARG A 193 -9.78 -20.26 17.43
N CYS A 194 -10.33 -19.55 16.45
CA CYS A 194 -10.80 -20.19 15.22
C CYS A 194 -9.56 -20.70 14.49
N LEU A 195 -9.10 -21.91 14.84
CA LEU A 195 -8.15 -22.68 14.06
C LEU A 195 -8.87 -23.18 12.81
N LEU A 196 -9.14 -22.26 11.87
CA LEU A 196 -9.43 -22.63 10.49
C LEU A 196 -8.10 -23.00 9.84
N PHE A 197 -7.58 -24.19 10.14
CA PHE A 197 -6.73 -24.99 9.24
C PHE A 197 -6.39 -26.31 9.94
N ARG A 198 -7.01 -27.40 9.49
CA ARG A 198 -6.41 -28.74 9.61
C ARG A 198 -6.33 -29.38 8.21
N PRO A 199 -5.26 -30.12 7.89
CA PRO A 199 -5.09 -30.72 6.56
C PRO A 199 -6.12 -31.82 6.31
N LYS A 200 -6.40 -32.03 5.03
CA LYS A 200 -7.42 -32.91 4.43
C LYS A 200 -7.50 -34.30 5.08
N GLY A 201 -8.72 -34.76 5.38
CA GLY A 201 -9.00 -36.19 5.58
C GLY A 201 -10.05 -36.60 6.62
N LEU A 202 -10.61 -35.69 7.43
CA LEU A 202 -11.65 -36.05 8.40
C LEU A 202 -12.91 -35.22 8.24
N PHE A 203 -14.06 -35.90 8.34
CA PHE A 203 -15.41 -35.37 8.28
C PHE A 203 -15.57 -34.07 9.08
N ILE A 204 -16.26 -33.11 8.47
CA ILE A 204 -16.55 -31.80 9.03
C ILE A 204 -17.59 -31.98 10.14
N SER A 205 -17.16 -31.97 11.40
CA SER A 205 -18.07 -31.62 12.49
C SER A 205 -18.01 -30.11 12.70
N PRO A 206 -19.13 -29.38 12.60
CA PRO A 206 -19.13 -27.95 12.93
C PRO A 206 -18.64 -27.78 14.38
N CYS A 207 -17.72 -26.84 14.61
CA CYS A 207 -17.13 -26.54 15.92
C CYS A 207 -18.11 -25.87 16.91
N PHE A 208 -19.41 -26.12 16.76
CA PHE A 208 -20.42 -25.75 17.72
C PHE A 208 -21.14 -27.01 18.18
N PRO A 209 -21.32 -27.24 19.49
CA PRO A 209 -22.29 -28.20 19.95
C PRO A 209 -23.66 -27.68 19.49
N LEU A 210 -24.20 -28.25 18.42
CA LEU A 210 -25.63 -28.19 18.17
C LEU A 210 -26.30 -28.81 19.41
N PRO A 211 -27.38 -28.22 19.95
CA PRO A 211 -28.22 -28.92 20.92
C PRO A 211 -28.60 -30.28 20.32
N ARG A 212 -28.46 -31.37 21.11
CA ARG A 212 -28.77 -32.75 20.67
C ARG A 212 -30.17 -32.89 20.05
N SER A 213 -31.09 -31.97 20.32
CA SER A 213 -32.47 -31.99 19.82
C SER A 213 -32.62 -31.76 18.30
N VAL A 214 -31.56 -31.41 17.57
CA VAL A 214 -31.62 -31.15 16.10
C VAL A 214 -30.92 -32.25 15.28
N MET A 215 -30.39 -33.31 15.91
CA MET A 215 -29.71 -34.40 15.20
C MET A 215 -30.59 -35.62 14.90
N GLU A 216 -31.84 -35.68 15.36
CA GLU A 216 -32.71 -36.87 15.20
C GLU A 216 -33.74 -36.77 14.05
N SER A 217 -33.62 -35.79 13.15
CA SER A 217 -34.55 -35.64 12.02
C SER A 217 -33.86 -35.51 10.65
N TRP A 218 -32.79 -36.28 10.42
CA TRP A 218 -32.20 -36.51 9.11
C TRP A 218 -31.96 -38.00 8.89
#